data_AF-A0A938F5N1-F1
#
_entry.id   AF-A0A938F5N1-F1
#
_cell.length_a   1.000
_cell.length_b   1.000
_cell.length_c   1.000
_cell.angle_alpha   90.00
_cell.angle_beta   90.00
_cell.angle_gamma   90.00
#
_symmetry.space_group_name_H-M   'P 1'
#
loop_
_entity.id
_entity.type
_entity.pdbx_description
1 polymer ?
#
loop_
_entity_poly.entity_id
_entity_poly.type
_entity_poly.pdbx_seq_one_letter_code
_entity_poly.pdbx_strand_id
1 'polypeptide(L)'
;MSGPSASALQVAESLVFEKSLAVFIRTAASPRRDDRLDWSSDGCSAPVIESTGRSFDFTEACRRHDFGYRNIGTLEGGRRWTAAMRSRIDEVFRRDMRTHCTTRGKVARVACRTWAEVYYRVVRAHGGP
;
A
#
# COMPACT_ATOMS: atom_id res chain seq x y z
N MET A 1 -19.89 -26.83 12.73
CA MET A 1 -19.73 -26.47 11.30
C MET A 1 -18.95 -25.17 11.26
N SER A 2 -17.66 -25.23 10.95
CA SER A 2 -16.85 -24.02 10.75
C SER A 2 -17.34 -23.33 9.46
N GLY A 3 -17.68 -22.04 9.54
CA GLY A 3 -18.09 -21.27 8.35
C GLY A 3 -17.01 -21.28 7.25
N PRO A 4 -17.36 -20.91 6.01
CA PRO A 4 -16.38 -20.86 4.94
C PRO A 4 -15.22 -19.92 5.32
N SER A 5 -13.99 -20.39 5.08
CA SER A 5 -12.79 -19.57 5.24
C SER A 5 -12.86 -18.35 4.31
N ALA A 6 -12.27 -17.23 4.73
CA ALA A 6 -12.27 -16.00 3.94
C ALA A 6 -11.61 -16.23 2.56
N SER A 7 -12.20 -15.61 1.52
CA SER A 7 -11.61 -15.61 0.18
C SER A 7 -10.27 -14.85 0.18
N ALA A 8 -9.40 -15.14 -0.78
CA ALA A 8 -8.14 -14.40 -0.94
C ALA A 8 -8.39 -12.89 -1.08
N LEU A 9 -9.45 -12.50 -1.80
CA LEU A 9 -9.83 -11.09 -1.93
C LEU A 9 -10.22 -10.46 -0.58
N GLN A 10 -11.02 -11.15 0.24
CA GLN A 10 -11.39 -10.65 1.58
C GLN A 10 -10.17 -10.48 2.48
N VAL A 11 -9.22 -11.41 2.42
CA VAL A 11 -7.95 -11.31 3.16
C VAL A 11 -7.14 -10.11 2.67
N ALA A 12 -7.01 -9.93 1.35
CA ALA A 12 -6.31 -8.79 0.77
C ALA A 12 -6.96 -7.44 1.15
N GLU A 13 -8.29 -7.34 1.06
CA GLU A 13 -9.05 -6.14 1.45
C GLU A 13 -8.86 -5.81 2.94
N SER A 14 -8.90 -6.80 3.84
CA SER A 14 -8.65 -6.58 5.26
C SER A 14 -7.23 -6.06 5.51
N LEU A 15 -6.22 -6.65 4.86
CA LEU A 15 -4.82 -6.26 5.00
C LEU A 15 -4.54 -4.83 4.50
N VAL A 16 -5.22 -4.39 3.44
CA VAL A 16 -5.06 -3.05 2.86
C VAL A 16 -5.87 -2.01 3.63
N PHE A 17 -7.15 -2.27 3.90
CA PHE A 17 -8.08 -1.23 4.36
C PHE A 17 -8.24 -1.18 5.89
N GLU A 18 -8.10 -2.31 6.58
CA GLU A 18 -8.43 -2.41 8.01
C GLU A 18 -7.19 -2.48 8.90
N LYS A 19 -6.15 -3.19 8.48
CA LYS A 19 -4.95 -3.38 9.31
C LYS A 19 -4.08 -2.12 9.30
N SER A 20 -3.38 -1.90 10.42
CA SER A 20 -2.31 -0.90 10.45
C SER A 20 -1.15 -1.33 9.56
N LEU A 21 -0.35 -0.37 9.09
CA LEU A 21 0.84 -0.66 8.27
C LEU A 21 1.77 -1.64 8.99
N ALA A 22 2.01 -1.45 10.29
CA ALA A 22 2.87 -2.34 11.07
C ALA A 22 2.34 -3.78 11.13
N VAL A 23 1.02 -3.98 11.22
CA VAL A 23 0.42 -5.33 11.14
C VAL A 23 0.62 -5.92 9.76
N PHE A 24 0.34 -5.15 8.71
CA PHE A 24 0.56 -5.59 7.33
C PHE A 24 2.01 -6.04 7.09
N ILE A 25 3.00 -5.24 7.49
CA ILE A 25 4.42 -5.56 7.28
C ILE A 25 4.82 -6.83 8.04
N ARG A 26 4.35 -7.01 9.28
CA ARG A 26 4.57 -8.28 10.01
C ARG A 26 3.93 -9.47 9.32
N THR A 27 2.72 -9.31 8.77
CA THR A 27 2.08 -10.37 7.99
C THR A 27 2.88 -10.68 6.73
N ALA A 28 3.31 -9.65 5.98
CA ALA A 28 4.08 -9.81 4.75
C ALA A 28 5.46 -10.45 4.98
N ALA A 29 6.06 -10.25 6.16
CA ALA A 29 7.32 -10.89 6.55
C ALA A 29 7.15 -12.33 7.08
N SER A 30 5.93 -12.74 7.41
CA SER A 30 5.66 -14.06 8.00
C SER A 30 5.83 -15.18 6.98
N PRO A 31 6.43 -16.34 7.35
CA PRO A 31 6.41 -17.54 6.52
C PRO A 31 5.02 -18.21 6.48
N ARG A 32 4.10 -17.81 7.37
CA ARG A 32 2.71 -18.30 7.42
C ARG A 32 1.72 -17.38 6.70
N ARG A 33 2.21 -16.45 5.88
CA ARG A 33 1.36 -15.56 5.08
C ARG A 33 0.57 -16.38 4.05
N ASP A 34 -0.62 -15.90 3.71
CA ASP A 34 -1.51 -16.57 2.75
C ASP A 34 -0.83 -16.70 1.39
N ASP A 35 -0.56 -17.93 0.95
CA ASP A 35 0.18 -18.24 -0.28
C ASP A 35 -0.64 -18.03 -1.56
N ARG A 36 -1.95 -17.80 -1.42
CA ARG A 36 -2.85 -17.44 -2.53
C ARG A 36 -2.67 -15.99 -2.99
N LEU A 37 -1.93 -15.19 -2.24
CA LEU A 37 -1.73 -13.75 -2.49
C LEU A 37 -0.37 -13.47 -3.10
N ASP A 38 -0.32 -12.51 -4.03
CA ASP A 38 0.92 -11.98 -4.56
C ASP A 38 1.57 -11.05 -3.54
N TRP A 39 2.69 -11.49 -2.96
CA TRP A 39 3.49 -10.73 -2.00
C TRP A 39 4.70 -10.04 -2.64
N SER A 40 4.86 -10.11 -3.96
CA SER A 40 5.92 -9.42 -4.67
C SER A 40 5.72 -7.90 -4.57
N SER A 41 6.85 -7.19 -4.52
CA SER A 41 6.89 -5.73 -4.48
C SER A 41 8.21 -5.29 -5.10
N ASP A 42 8.12 -4.34 -6.01
CA ASP A 42 9.22 -3.62 -6.63
C ASP A 42 9.52 -2.29 -5.92
N GLY A 43 8.82 -2.04 -4.80
CA GLY A 43 8.98 -0.84 -4.00
C GLY A 43 8.26 0.34 -4.64
N CYS A 44 8.74 1.56 -4.40
CA CYS A 44 8.14 2.72 -5.03
C CYS A 44 8.57 2.80 -6.51
N SER A 45 7.93 2.01 -7.38
CA SER A 45 8.28 1.86 -8.80
C SER A 45 7.78 2.98 -9.72
N ALA A 46 7.46 4.16 -9.16
CA ALA A 46 7.25 5.35 -9.98
C ALA A 46 8.59 5.74 -10.63
N PRO A 47 8.71 5.85 -11.97
CA PRO A 47 9.98 6.06 -12.69
C PRO A 47 10.78 7.32 -12.35
N VAL A 48 10.32 8.12 -11.38
CA VAL A 48 10.83 9.46 -11.07
C VAL A 48 11.12 9.64 -9.57
N ILE A 49 10.76 8.68 -8.69
CA ILE A 49 10.90 8.84 -7.24
C ILE A 49 11.35 7.54 -6.56
N GLU A 50 12.56 7.55 -5.99
CA GLU A 50 13.15 6.42 -5.25
C GLU A 50 12.34 6.05 -3.99
N SER A 51 12.53 4.89 -3.36
CA SER A 51 11.76 4.55 -2.14
C SER A 51 12.17 5.36 -0.90
N THR A 52 13.38 5.91 -0.92
CA THR A 52 14.01 6.62 0.19
C THR A 52 14.52 7.97 -0.26
N GLY A 53 14.67 8.87 0.71
CA GLY A 53 15.29 10.16 0.50
C GLY A 53 15.73 10.75 1.82
N ARG A 54 16.45 11.87 1.78
CA ARG A 54 17.01 12.52 2.99
C ARG A 54 15.97 12.80 4.09
N SER A 55 14.68 12.90 3.76
CA SER A 55 13.61 13.21 4.71
C SER A 55 12.56 12.12 4.91
N PHE A 56 12.60 11.01 4.17
CA PHE A 56 11.56 9.98 4.16
C PHE A 56 12.10 8.59 3.83
N ASP A 57 11.38 7.57 4.29
CA ASP A 57 11.48 6.20 3.81
C ASP A 57 10.06 5.65 3.65
N PHE A 58 9.63 5.50 2.40
CA PHE A 58 8.28 5.05 2.06
C PHE A 58 8.23 3.61 1.58
N THR A 59 9.31 2.84 1.76
CA THR A 59 9.42 1.45 1.32
C THR A 59 8.25 0.59 1.82
N GLU A 60 7.92 0.70 3.11
CA GLU A 60 6.79 -0.06 3.69
C GLU A 60 5.43 0.36 3.11
N ALA A 61 5.24 1.66 2.88
CA ALA A 61 4.01 2.19 2.30
C ALA A 61 3.83 1.71 0.85
N CYS A 62 4.90 1.75 0.05
CA CYS A 62 4.91 1.26 -1.32
C CYS A 62 4.68 -0.25 -1.39
N ARG A 63 5.28 -1.03 -0.48
CA ARG A 63 5.02 -2.47 -0.38
C ARG A 63 3.53 -2.79 -0.18
N ARG A 64 2.81 -2.00 0.63
CA ARG A 64 1.36 -2.19 0.82
C ARG A 64 0.54 -1.72 -0.38
N HIS A 65 0.99 -0.67 -1.07
CA HIS A 65 0.37 -0.18 -2.30
C HIS A 65 0.45 -1.22 -3.42
N ASP A 66 1.64 -1.77 -3.68
CA ASP A 66 1.89 -2.84 -4.64
C ASP A 66 1.01 -4.06 -4.35
N PHE A 67 0.97 -4.48 -3.09
CA PHE A 67 0.13 -5.60 -2.67
C PHE A 67 -1.35 -5.37 -3.01
N GLY A 68 -1.86 -4.17 -2.77
CA GLY A 68 -3.23 -3.80 -3.12
C GLY A 68 -3.48 -3.88 -4.63
N TYR A 69 -2.58 -3.32 -5.43
CA TYR A 69 -2.67 -3.33 -6.90
C TYR A 69 -2.61 -4.76 -7.46
N ARG A 70 -1.64 -5.55 -7.02
CA ARG A 70 -1.39 -6.92 -7.50
C ARG A 70 -2.48 -7.89 -7.11
N ASN A 71 -3.12 -7.73 -5.95
CA ASN A 71 -4.14 -8.66 -5.48
C ASN A 71 -5.56 -8.17 -5.77
N ILE A 72 -5.95 -7.01 -5.27
CA ILE A 72 -7.33 -6.50 -5.46
C ILE A 72 -7.60 -6.19 -6.93
N GLY A 73 -6.56 -5.81 -7.69
CA GLY A 73 -6.66 -5.53 -9.12
C GLY A 73 -6.73 -6.75 -10.02
N THR A 74 -6.29 -7.94 -9.57
CA THR A 74 -6.20 -9.13 -10.44
C THR A 74 -7.08 -10.28 -9.98
N LEU A 75 -7.30 -10.43 -8.67
CA LEU A 75 -8.16 -11.48 -8.11
C LEU A 75 -9.57 -11.40 -8.69
N GLU A 76 -10.20 -12.57 -8.80
CA GLU A 76 -11.53 -12.72 -9.39
C GLU A 76 -11.65 -12.14 -10.82
N GLY A 77 -10.55 -12.16 -11.58
CA GLY A 77 -10.48 -11.63 -12.94
C GLY A 77 -10.50 -10.10 -13.01
N GLY A 78 -10.05 -9.42 -11.95
CA GLY A 78 -10.00 -7.96 -11.90
C GLY A 78 -11.37 -7.29 -11.78
N ARG A 79 -12.43 -8.02 -11.41
CA ARG A 79 -13.80 -7.48 -11.29
C ARG A 79 -13.90 -6.29 -10.32
N ARG A 80 -13.02 -6.21 -9.33
CA ARG A 80 -12.96 -5.10 -8.36
C ARG A 80 -12.09 -3.94 -8.82
N TRP A 81 -11.34 -4.10 -9.91
CA TRP A 81 -10.43 -3.09 -10.42
C TRP A 81 -11.20 -1.98 -11.11
N THR A 82 -11.38 -0.88 -10.37
CA THR A 82 -12.11 0.31 -10.79
C THR A 82 -11.34 1.54 -10.32
N ALA A 83 -11.56 2.68 -10.97
CA ALA A 83 -11.00 3.97 -10.54
C ALA A 83 -11.31 4.31 -9.07
N ALA A 84 -12.50 3.92 -8.58
CA ALA A 84 -12.89 4.10 -7.18
C ALA A 84 -12.08 3.21 -6.23
N MET A 85 -11.90 1.93 -6.57
CA MET A 85 -11.07 1.02 -5.78
C MET A 85 -9.61 1.46 -5.75
N ARG A 86 -9.07 1.84 -6.91
CA ARG A 86 -7.73 2.45 -7.05
C ARG A 86 -7.56 3.65 -6.13
N SER A 87 -8.51 4.59 -6.18
CA SER A 87 -8.49 5.78 -5.32
C SER A 87 -8.48 5.44 -3.83
N ARG A 88 -9.16 4.37 -3.41
CA ARG A 88 -9.14 3.92 -2.01
C ARG A 88 -7.76 3.37 -1.64
N ILE A 89 -7.12 2.61 -2.51
CA ILE A 89 -5.76 2.08 -2.30
C ILE A 89 -4.74 3.23 -2.26
N ASP A 90 -4.86 4.21 -3.15
CA ASP A 90 -3.98 5.38 -3.18
C ASP A 90 -4.12 6.24 -1.90
N GLU A 91 -5.33 6.37 -1.35
CA GLU A 91 -5.55 7.10 -0.09
C GLU A 91 -4.95 6.35 1.11
N VAL A 92 -5.03 5.01 1.12
CA VAL A 92 -4.33 4.18 2.10
C VAL A 92 -2.82 4.41 2.04
N PHE A 93 -2.24 4.46 0.84
CA PHE A 93 -0.83 4.74 0.62
C PHE A 93 -0.43 6.13 1.13
N ARG A 94 -1.22 7.16 0.82
CA ARG A 94 -1.02 8.52 1.34
C ARG A 94 -1.04 8.55 2.87
N ARG A 95 -2.00 7.86 3.49
CA ARG A 95 -2.13 7.78 4.95
C ARG A 95 -0.90 7.11 5.58
N ASP A 96 -0.38 6.06 4.97
CA ASP A 96 0.82 5.36 5.44
C ASP A 96 2.06 6.24 5.44
N MET A 97 2.32 6.89 4.31
CA MET A 97 3.43 7.83 4.19
C MET A 97 3.31 8.97 5.22
N ARG A 98 2.11 9.54 5.40
CA ARG A 98 1.88 10.59 6.40
C ARG A 98 2.07 10.09 7.83
N THR A 99 1.71 8.84 8.12
CA THR A 99 1.91 8.20 9.43
C THR A 99 3.39 8.00 9.71
N HIS A 100 4.16 7.53 8.74
CA HIS A 100 5.61 7.43 8.81
C HIS A 100 6.26 8.77 9.20
N CYS A 101 5.73 9.89 8.70
CA CYS A 101 6.26 11.22 9.04
C CYS A 101 6.02 11.67 10.50
N THR A 102 5.11 11.04 11.25
CA THR A 102 4.65 11.58 12.56
C THR A 102 5.72 11.60 13.63
N THR A 103 6.64 10.63 13.64
CA THR A 103 7.70 10.49 14.64
C THR A 103 8.84 11.49 14.48
N ARG A 104 8.88 12.23 13.36
CA ARG A 104 9.94 13.19 13.04
C ARG A 104 9.78 14.53 13.77
N GLY A 105 10.90 15.23 13.98
CA GLY A 105 10.90 16.64 14.42
C GLY A 105 10.17 17.57 13.43
N LYS A 106 9.71 18.74 13.90
CA LYS A 106 8.77 19.63 13.17
C LYS A 106 9.17 19.89 11.71
N VAL A 107 10.40 20.33 11.45
CA VAL A 107 10.89 20.67 10.10
C VAL A 107 10.94 19.43 9.20
N ALA A 108 11.54 18.35 9.68
CA ALA A 108 11.64 17.08 8.94
C ALA A 108 10.25 16.46 8.67
N ARG A 109 9.29 16.64 9.59
CA ARG A 109 7.90 16.19 9.43
C ARG A 109 7.20 16.94 8.30
N VAL A 110 7.39 18.26 8.17
CA VAL A 110 6.82 19.04 7.07
C VAL A 110 7.39 18.55 5.74
N ALA A 111 8.72 18.45 5.62
CA ALA A 111 9.37 17.95 4.41
C ALA A 111 8.90 16.55 4.01
N CYS A 112 8.85 15.61 4.97
CA CYS A 112 8.36 14.26 4.75
C CYS A 112 6.91 14.24 4.26
N ARG A 113 6.02 15.06 4.84
CA ARG A 113 4.61 15.13 4.40
C ARG A 113 4.48 15.74 3.01
N THR A 114 5.31 16.72 2.66
CA THR A 114 5.33 17.25 1.28
C THR A 114 5.68 16.15 0.29
N TRP A 115 6.68 15.32 0.59
CA TRP A 115 6.99 14.15 -0.23
C TRP A 115 5.82 13.17 -0.31
N ALA A 116 5.15 12.86 0.81
CA ALA A 116 3.97 11.98 0.78
C ALA A 116 2.87 12.46 -0.20
N GLU A 117 2.65 13.77 -0.29
CA GLU A 117 1.70 14.35 -1.25
C GLU A 117 2.18 14.25 -2.71
N VAL A 118 3.49 14.38 -2.96
CA VAL A 118 4.07 14.20 -4.29
C VAL A 118 3.86 12.77 -4.79
N TYR A 119 4.19 11.76 -3.97
CA TYR A 119 3.98 10.34 -4.33
C TYR A 119 2.52 10.05 -4.62
N TYR A 120 1.62 10.52 -3.73
CA TYR A 120 0.19 10.35 -3.92
C TYR A 120 -0.28 10.94 -5.26
N ARG A 121 0.12 12.17 -5.59
CA ARG A 121 -0.26 12.80 -6.87
C ARG A 121 0.27 12.02 -8.07
N VAL A 122 1.50 11.51 -8.00
CA VAL A 122 2.09 10.73 -9.10
C VAL A 122 1.32 9.44 -9.34
N VAL A 123 0.99 8.66 -8.31
CA VAL A 123 0.23 7.41 -8.49
C VAL A 123 -1.21 7.68 -8.95
N ARG A 124 -1.84 8.77 -8.49
CA ARG A 124 -3.16 9.21 -8.96
C ARG A 124 -3.15 9.55 -10.46
N ALA A 125 -2.07 10.14 -10.95
CA ALA A 125 -1.95 10.54 -12.35
C ALA A 125 -1.59 9.37 -13.31
N HIS A 126 -0.84 8.36 -12.85
CA HIS A 126 -0.24 7.35 -13.74
C HIS A 126 -0.77 5.92 -13.58
N GLY A 127 -1.66 5.63 -12.63
CA GLY A 127 -2.06 4.24 -12.35
C GLY A 127 -3.06 3.58 -13.33
N GLY A 128 -3.51 4.25 -14.40
CA GLY A 128 -4.54 3.73 -15.33
C GLY A 128 -6.00 3.80 -14.83
N PRO A 129 -6.96 3.17 -15.54
CA PRO A 129 -8.33 2.95 -15.07
C PRO A 129 -8.45 1.85 -14.01
#